data_AF-A0ABD5QYV3-F1
#
_entry.id   AF-A0ABD5QYV3-F1
#
_cell.length_a   1.000
_cell.length_b   1.000
_cell.length_c   1.000
_cell.angle_alpha   90.00
_cell.angle_beta   90.00
_cell.angle_gamma   90.00
#
_symmetry.space_group_name_H-M   'P 1'
#
loop_
_entity.id
_entity.type
_entity.pdbx_description
1 polymer ?
#
loop_
_entity_poly.entity_id
_entity_poly.type
_entity_poly.pdbx_seq_one_letter_code
_entity_poly.pdbx_strand_id
1 'polypeptide(L)'
;MPDEKLELSRRNALIGLGTVGAASAGAGLGTSAYFSDEESFEDNTLEAGELDLFVDYWTDANSEAIDGGTTGSDQNDGDVSMEYVLNDLKPGDSGKLVFCPKIVDNPTWLWAGSSGFTQYENGLTEPEEDVDDTGGDRGAGNGELADNVHVTVAYCEPTEDEPEGPDDFDTVRELDNPEDYTLADLLVELQTGYLLDGLVEDDDEWVPTDDGAYPASPDSDTQTGPCLCIDWNVPTAVGNVIQSDSVEFDIGFTAQQSRHNGDPDSPFVDAVLTSDATGGIRATDSWITASVSAGPTTVVRIDLDGDVYGGGDSGEGEWPSNEDVYFMEANIDVDNDGIDEAANDDDFRVGYAAENSGARAGAISNSSSGASGDGGYIRRNTGGSSSGDSAARTDVAEEDVPGFSAYESSDQLSYTLVIDWSAVAGDGDSPTADLSSAPTEIQINEVFGGDGGEGVGATPNSSNDGRGDVDTTTDGSGTLQI
;
A
#
# COMPACT_ATOMS: atom_id res chain seq x y z
N MET A 1 -0.41 -33.91 16.51
CA MET A 1 0.78 -33.80 15.66
C MET A 1 0.87 -32.31 15.38
N PRO A 2 1.97 -31.61 15.65
CA PRO A 2 2.06 -30.24 15.20
C PRO A 2 2.14 -30.28 13.67
N ASP A 3 1.36 -29.43 13.01
CA ASP A 3 1.44 -29.22 11.58
C ASP A 3 2.79 -28.55 11.28
N GLU A 4 3.77 -29.34 10.86
CA GLU A 4 5.01 -28.82 10.30
C GLU A 4 4.66 -28.26 8.92
N LYS A 5 4.43 -26.93 8.84
CA LYS A 5 4.39 -26.19 7.58
C LYS A 5 5.72 -26.47 6.87
N LEU A 6 5.69 -27.21 5.77
CA LEU A 6 6.85 -27.38 4.91
C LEU A 6 7.14 -26.02 4.27
N GLU A 7 8.32 -25.46 4.50
CA GLU A 7 8.77 -24.24 3.81
C GLU A 7 8.87 -24.55 2.31
N LEU A 8 8.01 -23.92 1.51
CA LEU A 8 7.87 -24.13 0.07
C LEU A 8 8.76 -23.17 -0.72
N SER A 9 9.18 -23.60 -1.92
CA SER A 9 9.94 -22.80 -2.88
C SER A 9 9.25 -21.46 -3.15
N ARG A 10 9.94 -20.36 -2.80
CA ARG A 10 9.59 -18.98 -3.11
C ARG A 10 10.58 -18.45 -4.13
N ARG A 11 10.12 -17.62 -5.06
CA ARG A 11 10.99 -16.96 -6.04
C ARG A 11 10.59 -15.49 -6.16
N ASN A 12 11.59 -14.62 -6.13
CA ASN A 12 11.43 -13.18 -6.25
C ASN A 12 12.09 -12.73 -7.56
N ALA A 13 11.49 -11.73 -8.20
CA ALA A 13 12.06 -11.01 -9.31
C ALA A 13 11.83 -9.51 -9.09
N LEU A 14 12.90 -8.72 -9.06
CA LEU A 14 12.82 -7.25 -8.97
C LEU A 14 12.81 -6.66 -10.37
N ILE A 15 11.78 -5.90 -10.74
CA ILE A 15 11.48 -5.63 -12.16
C ILE A 15 11.20 -4.16 -12.41
N GLY A 16 11.75 -3.28 -11.58
CA GLY A 16 11.71 -1.86 -11.85
C GLY A 16 12.47 -1.13 -10.78
N LEU A 17 13.49 -0.37 -11.18
CA LEU A 17 14.01 0.75 -10.42
C LEU A 17 13.73 2.00 -11.25
N GLY A 18 12.81 2.82 -10.76
CA GLY A 18 12.41 4.06 -11.40
C GLY A 18 13.17 5.23 -10.82
N THR A 19 13.72 6.11 -11.66
CA THR A 19 14.11 7.46 -11.24
C THR A 19 13.49 8.47 -12.19
N VAL A 20 12.63 9.34 -11.67
CA VAL A 20 11.89 10.32 -12.47
C VAL A 20 12.19 11.68 -11.88
N GLY A 21 12.62 12.67 -12.67
CA GLY A 21 12.82 14.03 -12.16
C GLY A 21 13.39 15.00 -13.17
N ALA A 22 13.51 16.28 -12.82
CA ALA A 22 13.91 17.32 -13.77
C ALA A 22 15.44 17.62 -13.76
N ALA A 23 16.09 17.52 -14.92
CA ALA A 23 17.50 17.85 -15.09
C ALA A 23 17.73 19.38 -15.20
N SER A 24 17.87 20.09 -14.08
CA SER A 24 18.29 21.49 -14.10
C SER A 24 19.83 21.61 -14.25
N ALA A 25 20.27 22.40 -15.22
CA ALA A 25 21.69 22.53 -15.58
C ALA A 25 22.53 23.18 -14.45
N GLY A 26 23.05 22.37 -13.53
CA GLY A 26 23.95 22.77 -12.45
C GLY A 26 24.74 21.60 -11.87
N ALA A 27 26.00 21.44 -12.31
CA ALA A 27 26.92 20.37 -11.96
C ALA A 27 26.94 19.90 -10.47
N GLY A 28 26.71 18.61 -10.23
CA GLY A 28 26.99 17.97 -8.93
C GLY A 28 26.75 16.46 -8.90
N LEU A 29 27.82 15.68 -9.13
CA LEU A 29 28.05 14.28 -8.71
C LEU A 29 26.82 13.35 -8.54
N GLY A 30 26.60 12.49 -9.54
CA GLY A 30 25.70 11.35 -9.42
C GLY A 30 26.06 10.48 -8.22
N THR A 31 25.10 10.32 -7.31
CA THR A 31 25.05 9.24 -6.34
C THR A 31 24.73 7.97 -7.12
N SER A 32 25.74 7.16 -7.40
CA SER A 32 25.53 5.77 -7.73
C SER A 32 24.88 5.10 -6.52
N ALA A 33 23.61 4.73 -6.61
CA ALA A 33 22.99 3.84 -5.63
C ALA A 33 23.75 2.51 -5.68
N TYR A 34 24.38 2.18 -4.55
CA TYR A 34 25.11 0.94 -4.35
C TYR A 34 24.17 0.01 -3.60
N PHE A 35 23.38 -0.77 -4.34
CA PHE A 35 22.56 -1.83 -3.75
C PHE A 35 23.47 -3.06 -3.55
N SER A 36 23.55 -3.51 -2.30
CA SER A 36 24.29 -4.71 -1.91
C SER A 36 23.45 -5.52 -0.92
N ASP A 37 22.27 -5.91 -1.32
CA ASP A 37 21.58 -7.04 -0.73
C ASP A 37 21.95 -8.27 -1.57
N GLU A 38 23.08 -8.88 -1.22
CA GLU A 38 23.30 -10.29 -1.59
C GLU A 38 22.71 -11.14 -0.47
N GLU A 39 21.42 -11.48 -0.60
CA GLU A 39 20.80 -12.54 0.18
C GLU A 39 21.40 -13.88 -0.26
N SER A 40 22.54 -14.24 0.35
CA SER A 40 23.10 -15.58 0.19
C SER A 40 22.22 -16.56 0.97
N PHE A 41 21.42 -17.36 0.26
CA PHE A 41 20.78 -18.54 0.84
C PHE A 41 21.86 -19.61 1.12
N GLU A 42 22.56 -19.50 2.24
CA GLU A 42 23.29 -20.65 2.79
C GLU A 42 22.26 -21.61 3.40
N ASP A 43 22.23 -22.82 2.84
CA ASP A 43 21.39 -23.98 3.20
C ASP A 43 19.95 -24.00 2.64
N ASN A 44 19.80 -24.36 1.37
CA ASN A 44 18.61 -25.10 0.93
C ASN A 44 19.00 -26.27 0.01
N THR A 45 18.98 -27.47 0.56
CA THR A 45 19.03 -28.72 -0.22
C THR A 45 17.88 -29.61 0.22
N LEU A 46 16.68 -29.37 -0.30
CA LEU A 46 15.61 -30.36 -0.42
C LEU A 46 14.84 -30.11 -1.72
N GLU A 47 14.84 -31.12 -2.59
CA GLU A 47 14.26 -31.15 -3.93
C GLU A 47 12.72 -31.07 -3.87
N ALA A 48 12.17 -29.86 -3.86
CA ALA A 48 10.81 -29.51 -4.30
C ALA A 48 10.95 -28.81 -5.66
N GLY A 49 10.02 -29.05 -6.60
CA GLY A 49 10.15 -28.56 -7.98
C GLY A 49 10.56 -27.09 -8.06
N GLU A 50 11.48 -26.78 -8.99
CA GLU A 50 11.93 -25.42 -9.26
C GLU A 50 10.70 -24.55 -9.59
N LEU A 51 10.46 -23.51 -8.79
CA LEU A 51 9.48 -22.49 -9.12
C LEU A 51 10.17 -21.48 -10.02
N ASP A 52 9.79 -21.42 -11.29
CA ASP A 52 10.39 -20.50 -12.24
C ASP A 52 9.46 -19.35 -12.59
N LEU A 53 9.81 -18.16 -12.11
CA LEU A 53 9.12 -16.91 -12.36
C LEU A 53 9.94 -16.10 -13.35
N PHE A 54 9.35 -15.88 -14.53
CA PHE A 54 9.82 -14.93 -15.52
C PHE A 54 8.86 -13.75 -15.57
N VAL A 55 9.35 -12.56 -15.83
CA VAL A 55 8.48 -11.43 -16.15
C VAL A 55 9.07 -10.69 -17.34
N ASP A 56 8.33 -10.65 -18.43
CA ASP A 56 8.66 -9.75 -19.51
C ASP A 56 8.16 -8.36 -19.18
N TYR A 57 8.89 -7.33 -19.58
CA TYR A 57 8.47 -5.97 -19.38
C TYR A 57 8.59 -5.14 -20.65
N TRP A 58 7.76 -4.11 -20.74
CA TRP A 58 7.86 -3.05 -21.75
C TRP A 58 7.57 -1.71 -21.08
N THR A 59 8.34 -0.70 -21.43
CA THR A 59 8.17 0.65 -20.89
C THR A 59 8.30 1.67 -21.98
N ASP A 60 7.46 2.70 -21.91
CA ASP A 60 7.54 3.83 -22.80
C ASP A 60 7.07 5.11 -22.11
N ALA A 61 7.46 6.24 -22.69
CA ALA A 61 6.98 7.57 -22.33
C ALA A 61 7.04 8.46 -23.58
N ASN A 62 6.34 9.59 -23.55
CA ASN A 62 6.48 10.57 -24.62
C ASN A 62 7.95 11.04 -24.73
N SER A 63 8.39 11.28 -25.97
CA SER A 63 9.82 11.49 -26.29
C SER A 63 10.49 12.64 -25.53
N GLU A 64 9.70 13.62 -25.10
CA GLU A 64 10.10 14.77 -24.30
C GLU A 64 10.44 14.40 -22.85
N ALA A 65 9.76 13.41 -22.26
CA ALA A 65 10.02 12.94 -20.88
C ALA A 65 11.30 12.09 -20.79
N ILE A 66 11.65 11.38 -21.87
CA ILE A 66 12.82 10.49 -21.95
C ILE A 66 14.13 11.27 -22.19
N ASP A 67 14.16 12.61 -22.22
CA ASP A 67 15.37 13.35 -22.63
C ASP A 67 16.64 13.00 -21.81
N GLY A 68 17.49 12.12 -22.34
CA GLY A 68 18.65 11.57 -21.64
C GLY A 68 18.37 10.45 -20.63
N GLY A 69 17.11 10.00 -20.53
CA GLY A 69 16.62 8.88 -19.72
C GLY A 69 16.66 7.52 -20.44
N THR A 70 16.01 6.53 -19.84
CA THR A 70 16.03 5.13 -20.28
C THR A 70 14.63 4.53 -20.21
N THR A 71 14.18 3.94 -21.33
CA THR A 71 13.05 3.01 -21.43
C THR A 71 13.51 1.76 -22.16
N GLY A 72 12.74 0.68 -22.08
CA GLY A 72 13.08 -0.56 -22.78
C GLY A 72 12.11 -1.71 -22.55
N SER A 73 12.51 -2.86 -23.08
CA SER A 73 11.81 -4.13 -22.94
C SER A 73 12.81 -5.27 -22.85
N ASP A 74 12.61 -6.20 -21.90
CA ASP A 74 13.42 -7.42 -21.76
C ASP A 74 12.65 -8.47 -20.95
N GLN A 75 13.22 -9.67 -20.82
CA GLN A 75 12.74 -10.71 -19.92
C GLN A 75 13.59 -10.74 -18.64
N ASN A 76 12.91 -10.80 -17.50
CA ASN A 76 13.52 -10.92 -16.18
C ASN A 76 13.34 -12.34 -15.63
N ASP A 77 14.42 -12.96 -15.16
CA ASP A 77 14.46 -14.30 -14.55
C ASP A 77 15.03 -14.23 -13.11
N GLY A 78 14.77 -13.15 -12.37
CA GLY A 78 15.09 -13.04 -10.93
C GLY A 78 16.50 -12.55 -10.57
N ASP A 79 17.31 -12.09 -11.53
CA ASP A 79 18.67 -11.55 -11.31
C ASP A 79 18.92 -10.23 -12.08
N VAL A 80 17.89 -9.70 -12.76
CA VAL A 80 18.01 -8.50 -13.58
C VAL A 80 17.13 -7.44 -12.95
N SER A 81 17.63 -6.21 -12.77
CA SER A 81 16.78 -5.04 -12.52
C SER A 81 16.68 -4.23 -13.80
N MET A 82 15.48 -3.78 -14.14
CA MET A 82 15.29 -2.82 -15.22
C MET A 82 15.27 -1.40 -14.66
N GLU A 83 15.78 -0.44 -15.43
CA GLU A 83 15.83 0.96 -15.03
C GLU A 83 14.85 1.77 -15.88
N TYR A 84 13.89 2.44 -15.25
CA TYR A 84 12.96 3.37 -15.90
C TYR A 84 13.33 4.79 -15.49
N VAL A 85 14.06 5.50 -16.35
CA VAL A 85 14.60 6.82 -16.02
C VAL A 85 13.97 7.88 -16.89
N LEU A 86 13.32 8.87 -16.27
CA LEU A 86 12.78 10.05 -16.95
C LEU A 86 13.44 11.30 -16.36
N ASN A 87 14.09 12.11 -17.21
CA ASN A 87 14.94 13.22 -16.74
C ASN A 87 14.33 14.60 -16.98
N ASP A 88 13.18 14.71 -17.62
CA ASP A 88 12.57 16.01 -17.93
C ASP A 88 11.05 15.92 -17.91
N LEU A 89 10.51 15.38 -16.81
CA LEU A 89 9.07 15.23 -16.65
C LEU A 89 8.38 16.60 -16.51
N LYS A 90 7.32 16.81 -17.29
CA LYS A 90 6.55 18.06 -17.32
C LYS A 90 5.06 17.79 -17.33
N PRO A 91 4.24 18.79 -16.94
CA PRO A 91 2.80 18.71 -17.10
C PRO A 91 2.39 18.44 -18.55
N GLY A 92 1.62 17.38 -18.75
CA GLY A 92 1.19 16.87 -20.05
C GLY A 92 2.00 15.67 -20.55
N ASP A 93 3.08 15.28 -19.87
CA ASP A 93 3.82 14.05 -20.17
C ASP A 93 3.04 12.82 -19.70
N SER A 94 3.26 11.69 -20.37
CA SER A 94 2.57 10.43 -20.10
C SER A 94 3.42 9.24 -20.56
N GLY A 95 3.16 8.09 -19.98
CA GLY A 95 3.82 6.84 -20.34
C GLY A 95 3.06 5.63 -19.85
N LYS A 96 3.62 4.45 -20.13
CA LYS A 96 3.02 3.17 -19.80
C LYS A 96 4.10 2.16 -19.45
N LEU A 97 3.86 1.40 -18.38
CA LEU A 97 4.67 0.27 -17.97
C LEU A 97 3.81 -1.00 -18.10
N VAL A 98 4.38 -2.06 -18.66
CA VAL A 98 3.73 -3.36 -18.81
C VAL A 98 4.63 -4.41 -18.21
N PHE A 99 4.08 -5.25 -17.36
CA PHE A 99 4.74 -6.41 -16.76
C PHE A 99 3.91 -7.65 -17.07
N CYS A 100 4.52 -8.68 -17.65
CA CYS A 100 3.87 -9.92 -18.02
C CYS A 100 4.50 -11.09 -17.27
N PRO A 101 4.00 -11.42 -16.06
CA PRO A 101 4.50 -12.55 -15.29
C PRO A 101 4.13 -13.89 -15.93
N LYS A 102 5.10 -14.80 -15.95
CA LYS A 102 5.01 -16.17 -16.44
C LYS A 102 5.60 -17.10 -15.41
N ILE A 103 4.78 -17.99 -14.88
CA ILE A 103 5.19 -18.95 -13.87
C ILE A 103 5.19 -20.33 -14.50
N VAL A 104 6.37 -20.94 -14.67
CA VAL A 104 6.48 -22.21 -15.37
C VAL A 104 6.02 -23.37 -14.48
N ASP A 105 5.32 -24.32 -15.09
CA ASP A 105 4.92 -25.63 -14.55
C ASP A 105 3.89 -25.67 -13.40
N ASN A 106 3.79 -24.66 -12.54
CA ASN A 106 2.94 -24.72 -11.35
C ASN A 106 2.17 -23.42 -11.09
N PRO A 107 0.83 -23.46 -10.88
CA PRO A 107 0.10 -22.30 -10.41
C PRO A 107 0.63 -21.80 -9.06
N THR A 108 0.60 -20.49 -8.86
CA THR A 108 1.16 -19.83 -7.67
C THR A 108 0.31 -18.66 -7.23
N TRP A 109 0.42 -18.33 -5.96
CA TRP A 109 0.11 -16.99 -5.49
C TRP A 109 1.22 -16.05 -5.98
N LEU A 110 0.84 -15.00 -6.69
CA LEU A 110 1.76 -14.03 -7.27
C LEU A 110 1.42 -12.66 -6.70
N TRP A 111 2.40 -12.01 -6.09
CA TRP A 111 2.27 -10.66 -5.59
C TRP A 111 3.11 -9.70 -6.42
N ALA A 112 2.56 -8.53 -6.69
CA ALA A 112 3.33 -7.33 -7.00
C ALA A 112 3.55 -6.55 -5.70
N GLY A 113 4.72 -5.95 -5.49
CA GLY A 113 4.97 -5.11 -4.33
C GLY A 113 6.16 -4.19 -4.54
N SER A 114 6.46 -3.39 -3.52
CA SER A 114 7.52 -2.37 -3.55
C SER A 114 8.20 -2.29 -2.19
N SER A 115 9.49 -1.94 -2.15
CA SER A 115 10.14 -1.55 -0.89
C SER A 115 9.81 -0.10 -0.48
N GLY A 116 9.07 0.62 -1.33
CA GLY A 116 8.66 1.99 -1.14
C GLY A 116 9.26 2.93 -2.17
N PHE A 117 9.26 4.20 -1.83
CA PHE A 117 9.75 5.26 -2.69
C PHE A 117 10.36 6.39 -1.87
N THR A 118 11.17 7.21 -2.54
CA THR A 118 11.73 8.42 -1.96
C THR A 118 11.57 9.55 -2.95
N GLN A 119 10.87 10.60 -2.52
CA GLN A 119 10.76 11.85 -3.28
C GLN A 119 11.83 12.83 -2.83
N TYR A 120 12.27 13.71 -3.71
CA TYR A 120 13.32 14.68 -3.45
C TYR A 120 12.94 16.03 -4.03
N GLU A 121 13.01 17.04 -3.16
CA GLU A 121 13.03 18.46 -3.54
C GLU A 121 14.48 18.84 -3.88
N ASN A 122 14.78 19.08 -5.16
CA ASN A 122 16.13 19.44 -5.62
C ASN A 122 16.36 20.96 -5.71
N GLY A 123 15.30 21.75 -5.54
CA GLY A 123 15.34 23.17 -5.26
C GLY A 123 14.36 24.01 -6.05
N LEU A 124 13.54 24.77 -5.35
CA LEU A 124 12.75 25.89 -5.86
C LEU A 124 13.46 26.82 -6.86
N THR A 125 13.17 26.65 -8.15
CA THR A 125 13.67 27.51 -9.23
C THR A 125 12.54 28.32 -9.86
N GLU A 126 12.67 29.64 -10.10
CA GLU A 126 11.65 30.35 -10.92
C GLU A 126 11.40 29.60 -12.24
N PRO A 127 10.16 29.20 -12.57
CA PRO A 127 8.86 29.66 -12.04
C PRO A 127 8.20 28.84 -10.90
N GLU A 128 8.82 27.80 -10.37
CA GLU A 128 8.36 26.98 -9.23
C GLU A 128 8.14 27.82 -7.96
N GLU A 129 9.12 28.67 -7.59
CA GLU A 129 9.01 29.61 -6.45
C GLU A 129 7.79 30.56 -6.53
N ASP A 130 7.24 30.79 -7.72
CA ASP A 130 6.06 31.65 -7.90
C ASP A 130 4.73 30.94 -7.61
N VAL A 131 4.73 29.60 -7.53
CA VAL A 131 3.52 28.78 -7.45
C VAL A 131 3.57 27.71 -6.36
N ASP A 132 4.76 27.37 -5.89
CA ASP A 132 4.98 26.36 -4.87
C ASP A 132 5.44 26.99 -3.55
N ASP A 133 4.56 26.88 -2.56
CA ASP A 133 4.82 27.33 -1.19
C ASP A 133 5.33 26.16 -0.30
N THR A 134 5.37 24.91 -0.80
CA THR A 134 5.72 23.68 -0.05
C THR A 134 7.16 23.18 -0.26
N GLY A 135 7.80 23.40 -1.41
CA GLY A 135 9.19 22.97 -1.72
C GLY A 135 10.32 23.71 -0.97
N GLY A 136 10.03 24.35 0.16
CA GLY A 136 10.94 25.27 0.86
C GLY A 136 12.29 24.68 1.32
N ASP A 137 12.34 23.37 1.59
CA ASP A 137 13.52 22.70 2.13
C ASP A 137 13.98 21.53 1.24
N ARG A 138 15.14 21.69 0.59
CA ARG A 138 15.78 20.62 -0.19
C ARG A 138 16.06 19.37 0.65
N GLY A 139 15.67 18.21 0.14
CA GLY A 139 15.95 16.94 0.79
C GLY A 139 15.04 15.81 0.34
N ALA A 140 15.37 14.61 0.82
CA ALA A 140 14.49 13.44 0.71
C ALA A 140 13.23 13.65 1.55
N GLY A 141 12.08 13.18 1.04
CA GLY A 141 10.77 13.28 1.67
C GLY A 141 10.02 14.60 1.42
N ASN A 142 10.65 15.55 0.73
CA ASN A 142 10.10 16.90 0.56
C ASN A 142 9.65 17.25 -0.86
N GLY A 143 9.77 16.32 -1.83
CA GLY A 143 9.31 16.57 -3.20
C GLY A 143 7.88 16.09 -3.42
N GLU A 144 7.18 16.68 -4.38
CA GLU A 144 5.75 16.49 -4.61
C GLU A 144 5.45 15.73 -5.93
N LEU A 145 6.47 15.22 -6.61
CA LEU A 145 6.35 14.66 -7.94
C LEU A 145 5.36 13.48 -8.02
N ALA A 146 5.54 12.45 -7.20
CA ALA A 146 4.73 11.24 -7.19
C ALA A 146 3.26 11.51 -6.82
N ASP A 147 3.01 12.50 -5.96
CA ASP A 147 1.66 12.96 -5.59
C ASP A 147 0.95 13.70 -6.74
N ASN A 148 1.67 14.04 -7.80
CA ASN A 148 1.16 14.77 -8.96
C ASN A 148 1.21 13.95 -10.27
N VAL A 149 1.67 12.71 -10.22
CA VAL A 149 1.58 11.75 -11.33
C VAL A 149 0.31 10.92 -11.12
N HIS A 150 -0.67 11.06 -12.01
CA HIS A 150 -1.87 10.23 -11.97
C HIS A 150 -1.58 8.87 -12.59
N VAL A 151 -2.12 7.81 -12.00
CA VAL A 151 -1.90 6.43 -12.42
C VAL A 151 -3.22 5.67 -12.60
N THR A 152 -3.25 4.78 -13.58
CA THR A 152 -4.30 3.78 -13.76
C THR A 152 -3.64 2.42 -13.89
N VAL A 153 -4.08 1.47 -13.06
CA VAL A 153 -3.57 0.10 -13.03
C VAL A 153 -4.65 -0.85 -13.55
N ALA A 154 -4.26 -1.73 -14.47
CA ALA A 154 -5.17 -2.66 -15.08
C ALA A 154 -4.50 -3.99 -15.40
N TYR A 155 -5.30 -5.04 -15.49
CA TYR A 155 -4.94 -6.20 -16.29
C TYR A 155 -5.06 -5.88 -17.77
N CYS A 156 -4.07 -6.35 -18.53
CA CYS A 156 -3.99 -6.18 -19.97
C CYS A 156 -3.48 -7.45 -20.65
N GLU A 157 -3.66 -7.52 -21.96
CA GLU A 157 -3.21 -8.62 -22.79
C GLU A 157 -2.51 -8.12 -24.06
N PRO A 158 -1.53 -8.88 -24.59
CA PRO A 158 -0.89 -8.51 -25.83
C PRO A 158 -1.88 -8.64 -27.00
N THR A 159 -1.88 -7.64 -27.87
CA THR A 159 -2.72 -7.58 -29.08
C THR A 159 -2.11 -8.35 -30.26
N GLU A 160 -0.85 -8.76 -30.14
CA GLU A 160 -0.11 -9.57 -31.10
C GLU A 160 0.88 -10.53 -30.43
N ASP A 161 1.32 -11.56 -31.16
CA ASP A 161 2.14 -12.66 -30.61
C ASP A 161 3.52 -12.20 -30.09
N GLU A 162 4.07 -11.12 -30.64
CA GLU A 162 5.40 -10.58 -30.31
C GLU A 162 5.29 -9.04 -30.16
N PRO A 163 4.85 -8.53 -29.00
CA PRO A 163 4.66 -7.09 -28.81
C PRO A 163 5.99 -6.33 -28.88
N GLU A 164 6.01 -5.22 -29.62
CA GLU A 164 7.19 -4.37 -29.80
C GLU A 164 7.24 -3.25 -28.73
N GLY A 165 6.12 -2.91 -28.10
CA GLY A 165 6.06 -1.91 -27.03
C GLY A 165 4.74 -1.90 -26.23
N PRO A 166 4.60 -0.98 -25.26
CA PRO A 166 3.40 -0.88 -24.42
C PRO A 166 2.09 -0.58 -25.16
N ASP A 167 2.17 0.01 -26.36
CA ASP A 167 1.04 0.30 -27.23
C ASP A 167 0.39 -0.97 -27.81
N ASP A 168 1.10 -2.10 -27.79
CA ASP A 168 0.62 -3.38 -28.31
C ASP A 168 -0.16 -4.18 -27.24
N PHE A 169 -0.63 -3.53 -26.18
CA PHE A 169 -1.40 -4.14 -25.08
C PHE A 169 -2.75 -3.45 -24.88
N ASP A 170 -3.83 -4.24 -24.91
CA ASP A 170 -5.19 -3.78 -24.65
C ASP A 170 -5.63 -4.11 -23.22
N THR A 171 -6.41 -3.22 -22.62
CA THR A 171 -6.95 -3.40 -21.27
C THR A 171 -8.01 -4.50 -21.25
N VAL A 172 -7.81 -5.46 -20.36
CA VAL A 172 -8.73 -6.56 -20.06
C VAL A 172 -9.69 -6.16 -18.94
N ARG A 173 -9.13 -5.69 -17.82
CA ARG A 173 -9.88 -5.34 -16.62
C ARG A 173 -9.14 -4.27 -15.83
N GLU A 174 -9.75 -3.11 -15.62
CA GLU A 174 -9.22 -2.10 -14.69
C GLU A 174 -9.27 -2.66 -13.26
N LEU A 175 -8.29 -2.29 -12.44
CA LEU A 175 -8.27 -2.66 -11.01
C LEU A 175 -9.01 -1.63 -10.14
N ASP A 176 -9.93 -0.86 -10.75
CA ASP A 176 -10.83 0.10 -10.12
C ASP A 176 -10.13 1.02 -9.10
N ASN A 177 -8.99 1.61 -9.49
CA ASN A 177 -8.27 2.58 -8.67
C ASN A 177 -9.19 3.76 -8.27
N PRO A 178 -9.02 4.34 -7.06
CA PRO A 178 -9.75 5.53 -6.63
C PRO A 178 -9.72 6.70 -7.63
N GLU A 179 -10.69 7.61 -7.52
CA GLU A 179 -10.60 8.89 -8.25
C GLU A 179 -9.35 9.67 -7.79
N ASP A 180 -8.64 10.28 -8.74
CA ASP A 180 -7.38 11.00 -8.53
C ASP A 180 -6.20 10.15 -7.97
N TYR A 181 -6.22 8.82 -8.15
CA TYR A 181 -5.14 7.92 -7.74
C TYR A 181 -3.79 8.27 -8.36
N THR A 182 -2.77 8.38 -7.51
CA THR A 182 -1.44 8.86 -7.86
C THR A 182 -0.39 7.77 -7.84
N LEU A 183 0.82 8.08 -8.34
CA LEU A 183 1.97 7.20 -8.23
C LEU A 183 2.36 6.97 -6.76
N ALA A 184 2.25 8.00 -5.91
CA ALA A 184 2.48 7.85 -4.48
C ALA A 184 1.53 6.82 -3.86
N ASP A 185 0.22 6.92 -4.15
CA ASP A 185 -0.79 5.98 -3.66
C ASP A 185 -0.49 4.53 -4.09
N LEU A 186 -0.13 4.34 -5.37
CA LEU A 186 0.27 3.01 -5.87
C LEU A 186 1.47 2.44 -5.11
N LEU A 187 2.52 3.24 -4.94
CA LEU A 187 3.77 2.77 -4.32
C LEU A 187 3.57 2.47 -2.83
N VAL A 188 2.70 3.23 -2.15
CA VAL A 188 2.26 2.93 -0.78
C VAL A 188 1.49 1.60 -0.73
N GLU A 189 0.50 1.39 -1.59
CA GLU A 189 -0.28 0.15 -1.58
C GLU A 189 0.60 -1.08 -1.84
N LEU A 190 1.55 -0.96 -2.77
CA LEU A 190 2.52 -1.99 -3.10
C LEU A 190 3.47 -2.34 -1.93
N GLN A 191 3.64 -1.49 -0.91
CA GLN A 191 4.43 -1.85 0.28
C GLN A 191 3.80 -2.97 1.11
N THR A 192 2.48 -3.17 1.02
CA THR A 192 1.81 -4.33 1.65
C THR A 192 1.64 -5.51 0.70
N GLY A 193 2.02 -5.33 -0.57
CA GLY A 193 1.87 -6.29 -1.64
C GLY A 193 0.44 -6.40 -2.15
N TYR A 194 0.29 -6.37 -3.46
CA TYR A 194 -0.97 -6.64 -4.16
C TYR A 194 -0.96 -8.07 -4.69
N LEU A 195 -1.86 -8.92 -4.17
CA LEU A 195 -2.04 -10.27 -4.69
C LEU A 195 -2.73 -10.19 -6.06
N LEU A 196 -2.05 -10.67 -7.09
CA LEU A 196 -2.63 -10.71 -8.43
C LEU A 196 -3.62 -11.85 -8.54
N ASP A 197 -4.83 -11.52 -9.02
CA ASP A 197 -5.88 -12.48 -9.29
C ASP A 197 -5.41 -13.53 -10.29
N GLY A 198 -5.74 -14.78 -10.01
CA GLY A 198 -5.69 -15.83 -11.00
C GLY A 198 -6.75 -15.64 -12.06
N LEU A 199 -6.42 -14.99 -13.17
CA LEU A 199 -7.26 -14.98 -14.37
C LEU A 199 -6.64 -15.84 -15.46
N VAL A 200 -7.48 -16.51 -16.25
CA VAL A 200 -7.08 -17.26 -17.43
C VAL A 200 -8.06 -17.00 -18.56
N GLU A 201 -7.57 -16.97 -19.79
CA GLU A 201 -8.42 -16.86 -20.98
C GLU A 201 -9.12 -18.20 -21.27
N ASP A 202 -10.45 -18.18 -21.37
CA ASP A 202 -11.28 -19.30 -21.84
C ASP A 202 -12.33 -18.78 -22.85
N ASP A 203 -12.37 -19.39 -24.05
CA ASP A 203 -13.27 -19.00 -25.14
C ASP A 203 -13.30 -17.47 -25.45
N ASP A 204 -12.13 -16.83 -25.52
CA ASP A 204 -11.92 -15.38 -25.76
C ASP A 204 -12.46 -14.47 -24.62
N GLU A 205 -12.61 -14.99 -23.40
CA GLU A 205 -13.03 -14.24 -22.21
C GLU A 205 -12.10 -14.55 -21.02
N TRP A 206 -11.72 -13.51 -20.28
CA TRP A 206 -10.93 -13.67 -19.06
C TRP A 206 -11.83 -14.07 -17.89
N VAL A 207 -11.54 -15.24 -17.33
CA VAL A 207 -12.30 -15.80 -16.20
C VAL A 207 -11.38 -16.11 -15.02
N PRO A 208 -11.87 -16.02 -13.77
CA PRO A 208 -11.11 -16.45 -12.60
C PRO A 208 -10.73 -17.94 -12.66
N THR A 209 -9.53 -18.26 -12.17
CA THR A 209 -9.09 -19.63 -11.94
C THR A 209 -9.86 -20.25 -10.78
N ASP A 210 -10.01 -21.58 -10.78
CA ASP A 210 -10.80 -22.31 -9.78
C ASP A 210 -10.32 -22.09 -8.33
N ASP A 211 -9.02 -21.84 -8.15
CA ASP A 211 -8.36 -21.65 -6.84
C ASP A 211 -7.88 -20.21 -6.60
N GLY A 212 -8.15 -19.28 -7.53
CA GLY A 212 -7.69 -17.89 -7.47
C GLY A 212 -6.18 -17.71 -7.65
N ALA A 213 -5.42 -18.80 -7.86
CA ALA A 213 -3.98 -18.73 -8.07
C ALA A 213 -3.66 -18.29 -9.51
N TYR A 214 -2.58 -17.53 -9.67
CA TYR A 214 -2.07 -17.13 -10.98
C TYR A 214 -1.69 -18.37 -11.81
N PRO A 215 -2.14 -18.46 -13.08
CA PRO A 215 -2.04 -19.69 -13.85
C PRO A 215 -0.60 -20.01 -14.24
N ALA A 216 -0.32 -21.31 -14.39
CA ALA A 216 0.96 -21.78 -14.89
C ALA A 216 1.10 -21.54 -16.40
N SER A 217 2.25 -21.04 -16.81
CA SER A 217 2.74 -21.08 -18.18
C SER A 217 3.39 -22.43 -18.50
N PRO A 218 3.20 -22.97 -19.72
CA PRO A 218 3.84 -24.21 -20.15
C PRO A 218 5.36 -24.06 -20.36
N ASP A 219 5.84 -22.84 -20.61
CA ASP A 219 7.25 -22.47 -20.76
C ASP A 219 7.44 -20.97 -20.54
N SER A 220 8.70 -20.49 -20.59
CA SER A 220 9.07 -19.09 -20.44
C SER A 220 8.67 -18.19 -21.61
N ASP A 221 8.18 -18.75 -22.71
CA ASP A 221 7.85 -18.00 -23.93
C ASP A 221 6.32 -17.85 -24.11
N THR A 222 5.53 -18.53 -23.28
CA THR A 222 4.07 -18.54 -23.37
C THR A 222 3.45 -17.71 -22.25
N GLN A 223 2.70 -16.67 -22.63
CA GLN A 223 1.88 -15.89 -21.70
C GLN A 223 0.53 -16.60 -21.48
N THR A 224 0.27 -17.10 -20.27
CA THR A 224 -1.02 -17.73 -19.91
C THR A 224 -1.90 -16.82 -19.06
N GLY A 225 -1.31 -16.12 -18.09
CA GLY A 225 -2.03 -15.18 -17.22
C GLY A 225 -2.08 -13.77 -17.81
N PRO A 226 -2.83 -12.84 -17.19
CA PRO A 226 -2.88 -11.45 -17.65
C PRO A 226 -1.58 -10.71 -17.33
N CYS A 227 -1.23 -9.70 -18.13
CA CYS A 227 -0.17 -8.76 -17.79
C CYS A 227 -0.71 -7.66 -16.87
N LEU A 228 0.16 -7.06 -16.06
CA LEU A 228 -0.12 -5.85 -15.29
C LEU A 228 0.34 -4.62 -16.09
N CYS A 229 -0.61 -3.74 -16.43
CA CYS A 229 -0.36 -2.48 -17.09
C CYS A 229 -0.53 -1.32 -16.10
N ILE A 230 0.40 -0.38 -16.13
CA ILE A 230 0.39 0.87 -15.36
C ILE A 230 0.50 2.02 -16.36
N ASP A 231 -0.61 2.68 -16.61
CA ASP A 231 -0.67 3.91 -17.41
C ASP A 231 -0.50 5.11 -16.48
N TRP A 232 0.35 6.06 -16.85
CA TRP A 232 0.58 7.26 -16.03
C TRP A 232 0.57 8.54 -16.86
N ASN A 233 0.13 9.64 -16.24
CA ASN A 233 0.24 10.97 -16.83
C ASN A 233 0.43 12.05 -15.76
N VAL A 234 1.09 13.14 -16.13
CA VAL A 234 1.13 14.37 -15.32
C VAL A 234 0.05 15.33 -15.82
N PRO A 235 -1.01 15.62 -15.05
CA PRO A 235 -2.03 16.56 -15.49
C PRO A 235 -1.45 17.94 -15.78
N THR A 236 -1.92 18.59 -16.86
CA THR A 236 -1.46 19.96 -17.21
C THR A 236 -1.76 21.01 -16.12
N ALA A 237 -2.68 20.71 -15.19
CA ALA A 237 -3.07 21.58 -14.10
C ALA A 237 -2.00 21.67 -13.00
N VAL A 238 -1.13 20.66 -12.87
CA VAL A 238 -0.02 20.61 -11.89
C VAL A 238 0.90 21.83 -12.03
N GLY A 239 1.12 22.30 -13.27
CA GLY A 239 1.93 23.49 -13.52
C GLY A 239 3.39 23.30 -13.12
N ASN A 240 4.02 24.32 -12.53
CA ASN A 240 5.45 24.26 -12.24
C ASN A 240 5.75 23.79 -10.80
N VAL A 241 4.77 23.24 -10.07
CA VAL A 241 4.97 22.78 -8.69
C VAL A 241 6.00 21.65 -8.66
N ILE A 242 5.86 20.65 -9.53
CA ILE A 242 6.77 19.49 -9.62
C ILE A 242 8.12 19.77 -10.27
N GLN A 243 8.45 21.05 -10.52
CA GLN A 243 9.69 21.37 -11.22
C GLN A 243 10.86 21.06 -10.28
N SER A 244 12.01 20.65 -10.84
CA SER A 244 13.20 20.27 -10.05
C SER A 244 13.09 18.95 -9.29
N ASP A 245 11.90 18.55 -8.88
CA ASP A 245 11.67 17.33 -8.11
C ASP A 245 12.13 16.05 -8.78
N SER A 246 12.38 15.04 -7.94
CA SER A 246 12.57 13.68 -8.39
C SER A 246 11.97 12.64 -7.46
N VAL A 247 11.54 11.50 -7.98
CA VAL A 247 11.13 10.32 -7.22
C VAL A 247 11.96 9.11 -7.63
N GLU A 248 12.39 8.35 -6.65
CA GLU A 248 13.03 7.03 -6.80
C GLU A 248 12.10 5.96 -6.20
N PHE A 249 11.88 4.85 -6.91
CA PHE A 249 11.00 3.77 -6.46
C PHE A 249 11.37 2.43 -7.06
N ASP A 250 10.81 1.35 -6.50
CA ASP A 250 10.92 0.00 -7.06
C ASP A 250 9.58 -0.73 -7.19
N ILE A 251 9.52 -1.70 -8.11
CA ILE A 251 8.42 -2.66 -8.21
C ILE A 251 9.01 -4.06 -8.38
N GLY A 252 8.58 -4.99 -7.54
CA GLY A 252 9.00 -6.40 -7.53
C GLY A 252 7.82 -7.36 -7.59
N PHE A 253 8.10 -8.57 -8.07
CA PHE A 253 7.15 -9.67 -8.11
C PHE A 253 7.67 -10.85 -7.28
N THR A 254 6.80 -11.43 -6.47
CA THR A 254 7.11 -12.61 -5.66
C THR A 254 6.09 -13.70 -5.95
N ALA A 255 6.54 -14.92 -6.20
CA ALA A 255 5.69 -16.07 -6.42
C ALA A 255 5.86 -17.11 -5.31
N GLN A 256 4.73 -17.68 -4.84
CA GLN A 256 4.69 -18.80 -3.90
C GLN A 256 3.74 -19.89 -4.40
N GLN A 257 4.22 -21.14 -4.44
CA GLN A 257 3.43 -22.28 -4.93
C GLN A 257 2.10 -22.47 -4.18
N SER A 258 0.98 -22.57 -4.92
CA SER A 258 -0.36 -22.66 -4.34
C SER A 258 -0.72 -24.05 -3.78
N ARG A 259 -0.24 -25.13 -4.42
CA ARG A 259 -0.62 -26.53 -4.11
C ARG A 259 -0.55 -26.92 -2.63
N HIS A 260 0.36 -26.31 -1.88
CA HIS A 260 0.60 -26.62 -0.47
C HIS A 260 0.45 -25.41 0.45
N ASN A 261 -0.05 -24.30 -0.07
CA ASN A 261 -0.26 -23.06 0.66
C ASN A 261 -1.66 -22.55 0.32
N GLY A 262 -2.68 -22.89 1.11
CA GLY A 262 -4.08 -22.52 0.78
C GLY A 262 -4.36 -21.05 1.02
N ASP A 263 -3.79 -20.50 2.09
CA ASP A 263 -3.99 -19.12 2.55
C ASP A 263 -2.61 -18.48 2.72
N PRO A 264 -2.07 -17.82 1.68
CA PRO A 264 -0.76 -17.20 1.78
C PRO A 264 -0.80 -15.85 2.51
N ASP A 265 0.16 -15.60 3.38
CA ASP A 265 0.46 -14.26 3.85
C ASP A 265 1.24 -13.48 2.77
N SER A 266 1.04 -12.16 2.68
CA SER A 266 1.85 -11.31 1.80
C SER A 266 3.34 -11.43 2.13
N PRO A 267 4.24 -11.52 1.14
CA PRO A 267 5.68 -11.54 1.38
C PRO A 267 6.26 -10.13 1.64
N PHE A 268 5.46 -9.07 1.48
CA PHE A 268 5.90 -7.67 1.60
C PHE A 268 5.61 -7.06 2.97
N VAL A 269 5.00 -7.82 3.90
CA VAL A 269 4.58 -7.32 5.21
C VAL A 269 5.48 -7.88 6.32
N ASP A 270 5.73 -7.05 7.33
CA ASP A 270 6.49 -7.39 8.53
C ASP A 270 5.63 -8.11 9.57
N ALA A 271 4.32 -7.84 9.57
CA ALA A 271 3.36 -8.50 10.44
C ALA A 271 1.99 -8.65 9.77
N VAL A 272 1.30 -9.73 10.12
CA VAL A 272 -0.11 -9.95 9.80
C VAL A 272 -0.84 -10.23 11.12
N LEU A 273 -1.82 -9.41 11.44
CA LEU A 273 -2.73 -9.59 12.57
C LEU A 273 -4.06 -10.13 12.05
N THR A 274 -4.58 -11.19 12.66
CA THR A 274 -5.88 -11.75 12.30
C THR A 274 -6.76 -11.90 13.53
N SER A 275 -8.07 -11.79 13.35
CA SER A 275 -9.01 -11.94 14.46
C SER A 275 -8.92 -13.34 15.07
N ASP A 276 -8.86 -13.44 16.40
CA ASP A 276 -8.88 -14.74 17.08
C ASP A 276 -10.27 -15.39 16.95
N ALA A 277 -10.36 -16.52 16.26
CA ALA A 277 -11.56 -17.36 16.20
C ALA A 277 -12.02 -17.86 17.60
N THR A 278 -11.20 -17.69 18.64
CA THR A 278 -11.41 -18.20 19.99
C THR A 278 -11.97 -17.15 20.95
N GLY A 279 -13.13 -16.59 20.64
CA GLY A 279 -13.81 -15.68 21.58
C GLY A 279 -14.94 -14.85 20.98
N GLY A 280 -14.94 -14.70 19.65
CA GLY A 280 -16.02 -14.10 18.88
C GLY A 280 -17.27 -14.98 18.72
N ILE A 281 -18.35 -14.36 18.25
CA ILE A 281 -19.69 -14.97 18.11
C ILE A 281 -19.74 -15.96 16.92
N ARG A 282 -18.79 -15.88 15.99
CA ARG A 282 -18.64 -16.81 14.86
C ARG A 282 -17.37 -17.65 15.04
N ALA A 283 -17.55 -18.96 15.14
CA ALA A 283 -16.55 -19.87 15.71
C ALA A 283 -15.56 -20.45 14.68
N THR A 284 -15.44 -19.89 13.47
CA THR A 284 -14.66 -20.55 12.41
C THR A 284 -13.75 -19.68 11.55
N ASP A 285 -13.94 -18.38 11.37
CA ASP A 285 -13.24 -17.67 10.28
C ASP A 285 -12.76 -16.28 10.73
N SER A 286 -11.55 -15.91 10.30
CA SER A 286 -10.97 -14.59 10.54
C SER A 286 -11.58 -13.57 9.58
N TRP A 287 -12.21 -12.53 10.12
CA TRP A 287 -13.00 -11.56 9.37
C TRP A 287 -12.36 -10.18 9.20
N ILE A 288 -11.29 -9.90 9.95
CA ILE A 288 -10.42 -8.73 9.81
C ILE A 288 -9.00 -9.29 9.71
N THR A 289 -8.28 -8.82 8.69
CA THR A 289 -6.86 -9.08 8.50
C THR A 289 -6.15 -7.75 8.41
N ALA A 290 -5.19 -7.49 9.29
CA ALA A 290 -4.34 -6.32 9.22
C ALA A 290 -2.92 -6.71 8.78
N SER A 291 -2.48 -6.13 7.67
CA SER A 291 -1.18 -6.32 7.04
C SER A 291 -0.33 -5.08 7.30
N VAL A 292 0.85 -5.25 7.89
CA VAL A 292 1.69 -4.14 8.36
C VAL A 292 3.04 -4.15 7.65
N SER A 293 3.38 -3.05 6.99
CA SER A 293 4.74 -2.72 6.53
C SER A 293 5.27 -1.62 7.45
N ALA A 294 6.31 -1.88 8.23
CA ALA A 294 6.75 -1.04 9.33
C ALA A 294 7.82 0.00 8.96
N GLY A 295 8.17 0.14 7.68
CA GLY A 295 9.24 1.02 7.21
C GLY A 295 9.06 2.51 7.54
N PRO A 296 9.99 3.39 7.11
CA PRO A 296 9.98 4.83 7.44
C PRO A 296 8.63 5.51 7.16
N THR A 297 7.99 5.07 6.09
CA THR A 297 6.55 5.20 5.87
C THR A 297 5.91 3.88 6.29
N THR A 298 5.23 3.88 7.43
CA THR A 298 4.50 2.71 7.92
C THR A 298 3.16 2.62 7.22
N VAL A 299 2.81 1.43 6.72
CA VAL A 299 1.52 1.15 6.09
C VAL A 299 0.81 0.05 6.87
N VAL A 300 -0.41 0.33 7.32
CA VAL A 300 -1.32 -0.64 7.91
C VAL A 300 -2.53 -0.78 7.00
N ARG A 301 -2.58 -1.89 6.25
CA ARG A 301 -3.73 -2.25 5.43
C ARG A 301 -4.65 -3.17 6.21
N ILE A 302 -5.94 -2.87 6.23
CA ILE A 302 -6.96 -3.61 6.96
C ILE A 302 -8.01 -4.10 5.97
N ASP A 303 -8.07 -5.41 5.77
CA ASP A 303 -9.02 -6.05 4.88
C ASP A 303 -10.13 -6.75 5.68
N LEU A 304 -11.38 -6.52 5.26
CA LEU A 304 -12.58 -7.18 5.73
C LEU A 304 -12.90 -8.37 4.83
N ASP A 305 -13.30 -9.48 5.42
CA ASP A 305 -13.73 -10.66 4.65
C ASP A 305 -15.03 -10.33 3.89
N GLY A 306 -14.97 -10.24 2.56
CA GLY A 306 -16.11 -9.94 1.69
C GLY A 306 -17.21 -11.00 1.67
N ASP A 307 -16.94 -12.26 2.03
CA ASP A 307 -18.00 -13.27 2.20
C ASP A 307 -18.83 -12.99 3.46
N VAL A 308 -18.21 -12.34 4.45
CA VAL A 308 -18.81 -11.96 5.73
C VAL A 308 -19.44 -10.58 5.69
N TYR A 309 -18.74 -9.59 5.13
CA TYR A 309 -19.05 -8.16 5.18
C TYR A 309 -19.42 -7.55 3.82
N GLY A 310 -19.12 -8.23 2.72
CA GLY A 310 -19.56 -7.82 1.38
C GLY A 310 -20.98 -8.27 1.07
N GLY A 311 -21.52 -7.80 -0.06
CA GLY A 311 -22.86 -8.17 -0.55
C GLY A 311 -23.06 -9.64 -0.96
N GLY A 312 -22.21 -10.55 -0.47
CA GLY A 312 -22.12 -11.96 -0.84
C GLY A 312 -23.31 -12.83 -0.44
N ASP A 313 -23.21 -14.13 -0.76
CA ASP A 313 -24.27 -15.13 -0.60
C ASP A 313 -24.63 -15.44 0.87
N SER A 314 -23.89 -14.92 1.83
CA SER A 314 -24.11 -15.12 3.27
C SER A 314 -25.44 -14.51 3.74
N GLY A 315 -25.92 -13.45 3.07
CA GLY A 315 -27.14 -12.74 3.43
C GLY A 315 -27.04 -11.99 4.78
N GLU A 316 -25.82 -11.80 5.30
CA GLU A 316 -25.52 -11.27 6.63
C GLU A 316 -24.98 -9.83 6.56
N GLY A 317 -25.71 -8.90 5.93
CA GLY A 317 -25.48 -7.45 6.07
C GLY A 317 -24.33 -6.89 5.22
N GLU A 318 -24.57 -5.72 4.65
CA GLU A 318 -23.59 -4.91 3.91
C GLU A 318 -22.81 -4.11 4.97
N TRP A 319 -21.49 -4.30 5.06
CA TRP A 319 -20.64 -3.35 5.76
C TRP A 319 -20.59 -2.04 4.95
N PRO A 320 -20.63 -0.87 5.61
CA PRO A 320 -20.96 -0.66 7.03
C PRO A 320 -22.48 -0.77 7.29
N SER A 321 -22.86 -1.17 8.51
CA SER A 321 -24.26 -1.22 8.95
C SER A 321 -24.92 0.17 8.99
N ASN A 322 -24.11 1.21 9.21
CA ASN A 322 -24.50 2.61 9.10
C ASN A 322 -23.41 3.40 8.37
N GLU A 323 -23.73 3.81 7.13
CA GLU A 323 -22.85 4.60 6.24
C GLU A 323 -22.33 5.90 6.88
N ASP A 324 -23.04 6.46 7.85
CA ASP A 324 -22.65 7.73 8.47
C ASP A 324 -21.78 7.55 9.73
N VAL A 325 -21.68 6.33 10.31
CA VAL A 325 -21.14 6.13 11.66
C VAL A 325 -20.29 4.86 11.78
N TYR A 326 -19.37 4.61 10.85
CA TYR A 326 -18.40 3.51 10.97
C TYR A 326 -16.95 4.01 11.11
N PHE A 327 -16.05 3.14 11.51
CA PHE A 327 -14.61 3.43 11.55
C PHE A 327 -13.76 2.15 11.56
N MET A 328 -12.50 2.30 11.15
CA MET A 328 -11.42 1.33 11.32
C MET A 328 -10.23 2.06 11.98
N GLU A 329 -9.63 1.46 13.01
CA GLU A 329 -8.57 2.07 13.84
C GLU A 329 -7.46 1.04 14.13
N ALA A 330 -6.20 1.47 14.03
CA ALA A 330 -5.03 0.73 14.49
C ALA A 330 -4.38 1.45 15.67
N ASN A 331 -3.97 0.66 16.66
CA ASN A 331 -3.34 1.11 17.89
C ASN A 331 -1.83 0.81 17.85
N ILE A 332 -1.01 1.85 17.98
CA ILE A 332 0.43 1.82 17.74
C ILE A 332 1.17 2.39 18.95
N ASP A 333 2.12 1.61 19.47
CA ASP A 333 3.11 1.99 20.50
C ASP A 333 4.46 2.24 19.80
N VAL A 334 5.20 3.28 20.20
CA VAL A 334 6.44 3.72 19.55
C VAL A 334 7.59 3.87 20.55
N ASP A 335 8.81 3.57 20.13
CA ASP A 335 9.99 3.55 21.01
C ASP A 335 10.44 4.91 21.58
N ASN A 336 10.01 6.01 20.96
CA ASN A 336 10.43 7.37 21.30
C ASN A 336 9.25 8.36 21.29
N ASP A 337 8.18 8.01 22.00
CA ASP A 337 6.98 8.83 22.22
C ASP A 337 7.25 10.18 22.95
N GLY A 338 8.44 10.31 23.56
CA GLY A 338 8.83 11.48 24.36
C GLY A 338 8.23 11.52 25.76
N ILE A 339 7.59 10.44 26.21
CA ILE A 339 6.86 10.34 27.48
C ILE A 339 7.39 9.10 28.22
N ASP A 340 7.74 9.26 29.50
CA ASP A 340 8.31 8.16 30.31
C ASP A 340 7.14 7.25 30.79
N GLU A 341 6.50 6.53 29.86
CA GLU A 341 5.34 5.65 30.08
C GLU A 341 5.78 4.17 30.20
N ALA A 342 4.84 3.27 30.55
CA ALA A 342 5.14 1.85 30.65
C ALA A 342 5.06 1.19 29.26
N ALA A 343 5.75 0.07 29.06
CA ALA A 343 5.57 -0.73 27.85
C ALA A 343 4.07 -1.15 27.71
N ASN A 344 3.51 -1.06 26.50
CA ASN A 344 2.11 -1.31 26.11
C ASN A 344 1.11 -0.16 26.39
N ASP A 345 1.55 1.08 26.37
CA ASP A 345 0.63 2.23 26.36
C ASP A 345 0.32 2.61 24.89
N ASP A 346 -0.96 2.87 24.58
CA ASP A 346 -1.42 3.25 23.24
C ASP A 346 -0.93 4.68 22.90
N ASP A 347 0.26 4.84 22.31
CA ASP A 347 0.83 6.15 21.99
C ASP A 347 0.06 6.85 20.89
N PHE A 348 -0.23 6.11 19.82
CA PHE A 348 -0.98 6.56 18.67
C PHE A 348 -2.17 5.65 18.42
N ARG A 349 -3.27 6.28 18.01
CA ARG A 349 -4.34 5.59 17.32
C ARG A 349 -4.59 6.27 16.00
N VAL A 350 -4.49 5.53 14.92
CA VAL A 350 -4.70 6.02 13.57
C VAL A 350 -5.89 5.30 12.98
N GLY A 351 -6.68 5.98 12.17
CA GLY A 351 -7.84 5.31 11.59
C GLY A 351 -8.53 6.10 10.50
N TYR A 352 -9.46 5.43 9.83
CA TYR A 352 -10.43 6.00 8.92
C TYR A 352 -11.80 5.99 9.59
N ALA A 353 -12.60 7.03 9.39
CA ALA A 353 -13.94 7.09 9.95
C ALA A 353 -14.91 7.86 9.06
N ALA A 354 -16.19 7.47 9.16
CA ALA A 354 -17.30 8.18 8.54
C ALA A 354 -17.53 9.56 9.16
N GLU A 355 -18.22 10.44 8.44
CA GLU A 355 -18.43 11.85 8.79
C GLU A 355 -19.04 12.09 10.18
N ASN A 356 -19.91 11.18 10.64
CA ASN A 356 -20.60 11.28 11.93
C ASN A 356 -20.09 10.29 12.99
N SER A 357 -19.00 9.57 12.70
CA SER A 357 -18.25 8.81 13.72
C SER A 357 -17.51 9.75 14.65
N GLY A 358 -17.51 9.50 15.96
CA GLY A 358 -17.00 10.44 16.98
C GLY A 358 -15.58 10.98 16.77
N ALA A 359 -14.74 10.28 15.98
CA ALA A 359 -13.42 10.74 15.56
C ALA A 359 -13.46 11.85 14.48
N ARG A 360 -14.47 11.88 13.60
CA ARG A 360 -14.70 12.94 12.57
C ARG A 360 -15.88 13.87 12.93
N ALA A 361 -16.82 13.40 13.76
CA ALA A 361 -18.05 14.09 14.11
C ALA A 361 -17.84 15.28 15.06
N GLY A 362 -18.23 16.48 14.60
CA GLY A 362 -18.35 17.65 15.47
C GLY A 362 -17.10 18.52 15.60
N ALA A 363 -16.21 18.46 14.60
CA ALA A 363 -14.87 19.00 14.62
C ALA A 363 -14.03 18.30 15.69
N ILE A 364 -13.19 17.39 15.21
CA ILE A 364 -11.90 17.04 15.80
C ILE A 364 -11.43 18.21 16.65
N SER A 365 -11.29 17.98 17.95
CA SER A 365 -11.21 19.03 18.99
C SER A 365 -10.20 20.15 18.69
N ASN A 366 -9.26 19.91 17.76
CA ASN A 366 -8.19 20.81 17.31
C ASN A 366 -8.03 20.94 15.77
N SER A 367 -8.97 20.51 14.92
CA SER A 367 -8.83 20.75 13.47
C SER A 367 -8.86 22.24 13.14
N SER A 368 -7.81 22.71 12.44
CA SER A 368 -7.65 24.11 12.07
C SER A 368 -8.15 24.39 10.65
N SER A 369 -8.13 23.35 9.80
CA SER A 369 -8.56 23.33 8.41
C SER A 369 -10.09 23.19 8.25
N GLY A 370 -10.80 22.68 9.25
CA GLY A 370 -12.25 22.50 9.23
C GLY A 370 -12.67 21.17 8.60
N ALA A 371 -11.98 20.09 8.97
CA ALA A 371 -12.26 18.73 8.51
C ALA A 371 -13.76 18.38 8.55
N SER A 372 -14.24 17.78 7.45
CA SER A 372 -15.62 17.38 7.25
C SER A 372 -15.69 16.22 6.27
N GLY A 373 -16.68 15.35 6.43
CA GLY A 373 -16.81 14.15 5.60
C GLY A 373 -16.05 12.97 6.18
N ASP A 374 -16.09 11.87 5.46
CA ASP A 374 -15.33 10.67 5.77
C ASP A 374 -13.83 10.96 5.60
N GLY A 375 -12.97 10.22 6.30
CA GLY A 375 -11.52 10.38 6.16
C GLY A 375 -10.73 9.97 7.38
N GLY A 376 -9.42 10.18 7.30
CA GLY A 376 -8.47 9.81 8.33
C GLY A 376 -8.53 10.69 9.57
N TYR A 377 -8.06 10.11 10.68
CA TYR A 377 -7.68 10.82 11.87
C TYR A 377 -6.51 10.13 12.58
N ILE A 378 -5.72 10.93 13.27
CA ILE A 378 -4.64 10.47 14.13
C ILE A 378 -4.86 11.03 15.53
N ARG A 379 -4.83 10.14 16.52
CA ARG A 379 -5.02 10.42 17.93
C ARG A 379 -3.72 10.14 18.64
N ARG A 380 -3.14 11.18 19.24
CA ARG A 380 -1.98 11.04 20.11
C ARG A 380 -2.39 10.97 21.56
N ASN A 381 -1.82 10.03 22.30
CA ASN A 381 -1.88 9.97 23.74
C ASN A 381 -0.68 10.71 24.36
N THR A 382 -0.94 11.68 25.24
CA THR A 382 0.11 12.44 25.96
C THR A 382 0.02 12.27 27.47
N GLY A 383 -0.77 11.29 27.93
CA GLY A 383 -1.27 11.18 29.28
C GLY A 383 -0.41 10.41 30.26
N GLY A 384 0.75 10.96 30.67
CA GLY A 384 1.64 10.30 31.63
C GLY A 384 0.99 9.84 32.94
N SER A 385 0.84 8.53 33.16
CA SER A 385 0.96 7.97 34.53
C SER A 385 0.98 6.44 34.63
N SER A 386 1.84 5.98 35.57
CA SER A 386 1.91 4.66 36.24
C SER A 386 0.60 4.06 36.82
N SER A 387 -0.57 4.61 36.51
CA SER A 387 -1.88 4.09 36.87
C SER A 387 -2.89 4.56 35.82
N GLY A 388 -3.17 3.68 34.86
CA GLY A 388 -3.97 3.96 33.66
C GLY A 388 -5.24 4.80 33.83
N ASP A 389 -5.63 5.39 32.69
CA ASP A 389 -6.88 6.11 32.41
C ASP A 389 -6.98 7.60 32.77
N SER A 390 -5.91 8.38 32.70
CA SER A 390 -6.05 9.82 32.45
C SER A 390 -5.50 10.17 31.07
N ALA A 391 -6.06 9.52 30.04
CA ALA A 391 -5.68 9.71 28.66
C ALA A 391 -5.83 11.17 28.22
N ALA A 392 -4.72 11.89 28.13
CA ALA A 392 -4.67 13.19 27.47
C ALA A 392 -4.59 12.93 25.95
N ARG A 393 -5.71 12.45 25.41
CA ARG A 393 -5.85 12.12 23.98
C ARG A 393 -6.26 13.34 23.20
N THR A 394 -5.54 13.58 22.12
CA THR A 394 -5.85 14.64 21.18
C THR A 394 -6.02 14.05 19.80
N ASP A 395 -7.24 14.17 19.29
CA ASP A 395 -7.57 13.76 17.92
C ASP A 395 -7.21 14.93 16.99
N VAL A 396 -6.61 14.59 15.85
CA VAL A 396 -6.26 15.49 14.76
C VAL A 396 -6.73 14.87 13.46
N ALA A 397 -7.17 15.73 12.55
CA ALA A 397 -7.64 15.32 11.24
C ALA A 397 -6.43 15.02 10.36
N GLU A 398 -6.58 14.08 9.45
CA GLU A 398 -5.61 13.84 8.38
C GLU A 398 -5.19 15.13 7.67
N GLU A 399 -6.17 16.00 7.38
CA GLU A 399 -5.96 17.27 6.67
C GLU A 399 -5.13 18.31 7.47
N ASP A 400 -4.87 18.05 8.75
CA ASP A 400 -4.07 18.90 9.63
C ASP A 400 -2.75 18.21 10.07
N VAL A 401 -2.42 17.01 9.57
CA VAL A 401 -1.19 16.28 9.93
C VAL A 401 -0.43 15.85 8.67
N PRO A 402 0.60 16.59 8.26
CA PRO A 402 1.52 16.15 7.21
C PRO A 402 2.11 14.78 7.54
N GLY A 403 2.12 13.90 6.54
CA GLY A 403 2.65 12.54 6.68
C GLY A 403 1.67 11.52 7.25
N PHE A 404 0.42 11.87 7.52
CA PHE A 404 -0.61 10.87 7.80
C PHE A 404 -1.65 10.91 6.67
N SER A 405 -1.98 9.74 6.11
CA SER A 405 -3.12 9.58 5.21
C SER A 405 -3.90 8.30 5.47
N ALA A 406 -5.19 8.30 5.16
CA ALA A 406 -6.05 7.14 5.31
C ALA A 406 -7.06 7.01 4.17
N TYR A 407 -7.13 5.81 3.59
CA TYR A 407 -7.93 5.53 2.40
C TYR A 407 -8.94 4.42 2.67
N GLU A 408 -10.10 4.52 2.03
CA GLU A 408 -11.10 3.46 1.95
C GLU A 408 -11.22 3.00 0.49
N SER A 409 -11.27 1.70 0.26
CA SER A 409 -11.51 1.13 -1.07
C SER A 409 -12.93 1.39 -1.57
N SER A 410 -13.13 1.36 -2.89
CA SER A 410 -14.43 1.62 -3.51
C SER A 410 -15.52 0.62 -3.13
N ASP A 411 -15.15 -0.59 -2.72
CA ASP A 411 -16.04 -1.63 -2.20
C ASP A 411 -16.23 -1.58 -0.66
N GLN A 412 -15.55 -0.64 0.02
CA GLN A 412 -15.56 -0.45 1.47
C GLN A 412 -15.09 -1.67 2.28
N LEU A 413 -14.33 -2.57 1.66
CA LEU A 413 -13.80 -3.78 2.30
C LEU A 413 -12.32 -3.67 2.65
N SER A 414 -11.62 -2.61 2.24
CA SER A 414 -10.21 -2.40 2.54
C SER A 414 -9.96 -0.97 3.01
N TYR A 415 -9.10 -0.83 4.02
CA TYR A 415 -8.71 0.45 4.61
C TYR A 415 -7.20 0.51 4.74
N THR A 416 -6.57 1.53 4.16
CA THR A 416 -5.12 1.70 4.19
C THR A 416 -4.75 2.92 5.01
N LEU A 417 -3.97 2.73 6.07
CA LEU A 417 -3.47 3.79 6.95
C LEU A 417 -1.97 3.97 6.69
N VAL A 418 -1.53 5.20 6.41
CA VAL A 418 -0.16 5.53 5.99
C VAL A 418 0.41 6.55 6.95
N ILE A 419 1.62 6.30 7.45
CA ILE A 419 2.29 7.17 8.43
C ILE A 419 3.75 7.37 8.01
N ASP A 420 4.08 8.53 7.44
CA ASP A 420 5.44 9.05 7.38
C ASP A 420 5.81 9.64 8.74
N TRP A 421 6.54 8.85 9.52
CA TRP A 421 6.97 9.22 10.85
C TRP A 421 7.89 10.44 10.91
N SER A 422 8.63 10.72 9.84
CA SER A 422 9.52 11.87 9.76
C SER A 422 8.75 13.17 9.58
N ALA A 423 7.71 13.15 8.73
CA ALA A 423 6.80 14.26 8.54
C ALA A 423 5.92 14.49 9.79
N VAL A 424 5.36 13.42 10.37
CA VAL A 424 4.55 13.51 11.60
C VAL A 424 5.37 14.06 12.79
N ALA A 425 6.63 13.65 12.93
CA ALA A 425 7.52 14.18 13.97
C ALA A 425 8.05 15.60 13.65
N GLY A 426 8.08 15.97 12.37
CA GLY A 426 8.55 17.26 11.87
C GLY A 426 7.50 18.37 11.91
N ASP A 427 6.21 18.02 11.94
CA ASP A 427 5.12 18.97 12.06
C ASP A 427 5.18 19.68 13.41
N GLY A 428 5.58 20.94 13.44
CA GLY A 428 5.67 21.74 14.67
C GLY A 428 4.37 22.44 15.08
N ASP A 429 3.33 22.35 14.26
CA ASP A 429 2.07 23.09 14.41
C ASP A 429 0.89 22.19 14.84
N SER A 430 0.99 20.87 14.68
CA SER A 430 0.00 19.89 15.18
C SER A 430 0.28 19.42 16.62
N PRO A 431 -0.75 19.06 17.41
CA PRO A 431 -0.53 18.36 18.69
C PRO A 431 0.05 16.93 18.54
N THR A 432 0.28 16.44 17.32
CA THR A 432 1.10 15.25 17.04
C THR A 432 2.61 15.51 17.10
N ALA A 433 3.05 16.78 17.16
CA ALA A 433 4.43 17.29 17.08
C ALA A 433 5.42 16.94 18.20
N ASP A 434 4.95 16.54 19.39
CA ASP A 434 5.83 16.31 20.56
C ASP A 434 6.72 15.04 20.44
N LEU A 435 6.92 14.50 19.22
CA LEU A 435 7.90 13.45 18.99
C LEU A 435 9.29 14.09 18.93
N SER A 436 10.25 13.56 19.67
CA SER A 436 11.60 14.15 19.68
C SER A 436 12.40 13.81 18.41
N SER A 437 11.98 12.75 17.70
CA SER A 437 12.41 12.33 16.37
C SER A 437 11.36 11.35 15.81
N ALA A 438 11.47 10.99 14.54
CA ALA A 438 10.81 9.78 14.05
C ALA A 438 11.17 8.57 14.94
N PRO A 439 10.21 7.68 15.26
CA PRO A 439 10.50 6.40 15.91
C PRO A 439 11.45 5.53 15.08
N THR A 440 12.07 4.57 15.76
CA THR A 440 12.87 3.51 15.11
C THR A 440 12.26 2.13 15.31
N GLU A 441 11.29 2.00 16.21
CA GLU A 441 10.53 0.78 16.41
C GLU A 441 9.05 1.12 16.66
N ILE A 442 8.16 0.27 16.12
CA ILE A 442 6.71 0.33 16.40
C ILE A 442 6.21 -1.01 16.92
N GLN A 443 5.05 -0.98 17.58
CA GLN A 443 4.29 -2.16 17.94
C GLN A 443 2.80 -1.91 17.63
N ILE A 444 2.22 -2.70 16.74
CA ILE A 444 0.77 -2.74 16.53
C ILE A 444 0.16 -3.61 17.62
N ASN A 445 -0.58 -2.98 18.53
CA ASN A 445 -1.18 -3.63 19.69
C ASN A 445 -2.53 -4.27 19.37
N GLU A 446 -3.32 -3.59 18.54
CA GLU A 446 -4.68 -3.96 18.20
C GLU A 446 -5.10 -3.23 16.92
N VAL A 447 -5.85 -3.90 16.06
CA VAL A 447 -6.60 -3.27 14.96
C VAL A 447 -8.06 -3.59 15.14
N PHE A 448 -8.93 -2.60 14.95
CA PHE A 448 -10.33 -2.77 15.23
C PHE A 448 -11.26 -1.84 14.48
N GLY A 449 -12.52 -2.25 14.34
CA GLY A 449 -13.54 -1.51 13.61
C GLY A 449 -14.89 -1.48 14.32
N GLY A 450 -15.71 -0.50 13.96
CA GLY A 450 -17.11 -0.45 14.35
C GLY A 450 -17.99 -0.07 13.17
N ASP A 451 -19.13 -0.75 13.01
CA ASP A 451 -20.02 -0.63 11.85
C ASP A 451 -21.14 0.42 11.98
N GLY A 452 -21.24 1.07 13.15
CA GLY A 452 -22.24 2.10 13.44
C GLY A 452 -23.64 1.63 13.79
N GLY A 453 -23.81 0.36 14.16
CA GLY A 453 -25.10 -0.27 14.46
C GLY A 453 -26.04 0.47 15.43
N GLU A 454 -27.34 0.20 15.30
CA GLU A 454 -28.43 0.84 16.05
C GLU A 454 -28.38 0.55 17.57
N GLY A 455 -27.87 1.52 18.33
CA GLY A 455 -28.29 1.68 19.71
C GLY A 455 -29.83 1.83 19.78
N VAL A 456 -30.47 1.00 20.61
CA VAL A 456 -31.89 1.10 21.05
C VAL A 456 -33.01 0.48 20.16
N GLY A 457 -32.94 -0.83 19.95
CA GLY A 457 -34.11 -1.74 20.05
C GLY A 457 -35.27 -1.60 19.06
N ALA A 458 -35.21 -2.33 17.95
CA ALA A 458 -36.40 -2.77 17.20
C ALA A 458 -36.16 -4.01 16.31
N THR A 459 -36.32 -5.20 16.90
CA THR A 459 -36.51 -6.53 16.25
C THR A 459 -35.38 -7.10 15.36
N PRO A 460 -35.11 -8.42 15.47
CA PRO A 460 -33.81 -9.00 15.12
C PRO A 460 -33.79 -9.63 13.74
N ASN A 461 -32.94 -9.13 12.84
CA ASN A 461 -32.15 -9.98 11.95
C ASN A 461 -30.83 -10.34 12.64
N SER A 462 -30.26 -11.48 12.29
CA SER A 462 -29.52 -12.36 13.21
C SER A 462 -28.03 -12.10 13.42
N SER A 463 -27.46 -10.95 13.05
CA SER A 463 -26.13 -10.54 13.50
C SER A 463 -26.15 -9.46 14.59
N ASN A 464 -27.34 -8.96 14.97
CA ASN A 464 -27.50 -7.89 15.94
C ASN A 464 -27.63 -8.44 17.39
N ASP A 465 -26.53 -8.53 18.12
CA ASP A 465 -26.54 -8.99 19.53
C ASP A 465 -26.69 -7.85 20.57
N GLY A 466 -26.91 -6.62 20.11
CA GLY A 466 -27.38 -5.52 20.96
C GLY A 466 -26.30 -4.89 21.83
N ARG A 467 -25.05 -4.91 21.37
CA ARG A 467 -23.98 -4.00 21.80
C ARG A 467 -23.38 -3.33 20.56
N GLY A 468 -22.93 -2.09 20.70
CA GLY A 468 -21.98 -1.51 19.76
C GLY A 468 -20.64 -2.18 19.96
N ASP A 469 -20.53 -3.42 19.49
CA ASP A 469 -19.31 -4.21 19.63
C ASP A 469 -18.33 -3.78 18.54
N VAL A 470 -17.09 -3.61 18.98
CA VAL A 470 -15.93 -3.29 18.19
C VAL A 470 -15.31 -4.63 17.81
N ASP A 471 -15.13 -4.87 16.52
CA ASP A 471 -14.43 -6.06 16.04
C ASP A 471 -12.94 -5.82 16.12
N THR A 472 -12.18 -6.76 16.68
CA THR A 472 -10.75 -6.57 16.94
C THR A 472 -9.92 -7.74 16.43
N THR A 473 -8.73 -7.43 15.95
CA THR A 473 -7.61 -8.37 15.84
C THR A 473 -6.61 -8.02 16.93
N THR A 474 -6.36 -8.95 17.83
CA THR A 474 -5.43 -8.77 18.94
C THR A 474 -4.37 -9.86 18.91
N ASP A 475 -3.25 -9.56 18.29
CA ASP A 475 -1.95 -10.02 18.70
C ASP A 475 -1.03 -8.81 18.72
N GLY A 476 -0.19 -8.69 19.75
CA GLY A 476 0.89 -7.72 19.65
C GLY A 476 1.77 -8.23 18.53
N SER A 477 1.72 -7.60 17.35
CA SER A 477 2.85 -7.70 16.42
C SER A 477 4.06 -7.44 17.30
N GLY A 478 5.04 -8.34 17.38
CA GLY A 478 6.22 -8.06 18.19
C GLY A 478 6.82 -6.70 17.79
N THR A 479 7.73 -6.14 18.58
CA THR A 479 8.42 -4.89 18.19
C THR A 479 8.97 -5.00 16.77
N LEU A 480 8.43 -4.19 15.86
CA LEU A 480 8.82 -4.10 14.45
C LEU A 480 9.87 -2.98 14.31
N GLN A 481 10.82 -3.18 13.41
CA GLN A 481 11.85 -2.18 13.11
C GLN A 481 11.41 -1.33 11.92
N ILE A 482 11.69 -0.04 11.99
CA ILE A 482 11.44 0.95 10.94
C ILE A 482 12.67 1.11 10.03
#